data_AF-A0A4Q3YSK2-F1
#
_entry.id   AF-A0A4Q3YSK2-F1
#
_cell.length_a   1.000
_cell.length_b   1.000
_cell.length_c   1.000
_cell.angle_alpha   90.00
_cell.angle_beta   90.00
_cell.angle_gamma   90.00
#
_symmetry.space_group_name_H-M   'P 1'
#
loop_
_entity.id
_entity.type
_entity.pdbx_description
1 polymer ?
#
loop_
_entity_poly.entity_id
_entity_poly.type
_entity_poly.pdbx_seq_one_letter_code
_entity_poly.pdbx_strand_id
1 'polypeptide(L)'
;MKADAKRRRRTCADRLRHHLAERQRPGADPAGKLFLQLLGLLSGALALLPPLPAVYVAYGSRHSAAGPVPSRGALPPSDQCADLDRHHAEDRGPTAYAMERGIEPVFYRLSSRAAPSWSKLVKDLKRRQTSERARMLIEYRVPAEAVDWLRHIIGLEDWQSLLRLGRDGANENQIAAAALVEARRWETAKAKPSDPAPPSDGEDPGTASDDLKPKGPV
;
A
#
# COMPACT_ATOMS: atom_id res chain seq x y z
N MET A 1 23.15 -55.44 28.11
CA MET A 1 23.01 -54.13 28.77
C MET A 1 22.40 -53.15 27.78
N LYS A 2 21.13 -52.79 27.94
CA LYS A 2 20.42 -51.84 27.06
C LYS A 2 20.52 -50.46 27.70
N ALA A 3 21.03 -49.47 26.96
CA ALA A 3 21.19 -48.11 27.45
C ALA A 3 19.83 -47.39 27.48
N ASP A 4 19.37 -47.00 28.66
CA ASP A 4 18.16 -46.20 28.85
C ASP A 4 18.33 -44.80 28.25
N ALA A 5 17.54 -44.50 27.22
CA ALA A 5 17.46 -43.19 26.61
C ALA A 5 16.78 -42.21 27.59
N LYS A 6 17.59 -41.55 28.44
CA LYS A 6 17.14 -40.45 29.31
C LYS A 6 16.39 -39.40 28.48
N ARG A 7 15.07 -39.29 28.70
CA ARG A 7 14.20 -38.20 28.22
C ARG A 7 14.73 -36.85 28.73
N ARG A 8 15.69 -36.25 28.02
CA ARG A 8 16.06 -34.84 28.22
C ARG A 8 14.83 -33.99 27.91
N ARG A 9 14.29 -33.34 28.94
CA ARG A 9 13.24 -32.32 28.80
C ARG A 9 13.82 -31.22 27.89
N ARG A 10 13.34 -31.15 26.65
CA ARG A 10 13.75 -30.11 25.69
C ARG A 10 13.45 -28.74 26.31
N THR A 11 14.49 -27.96 26.56
CA THR A 11 14.38 -26.62 27.13
C THR A 11 13.73 -25.68 26.12
N CYS A 12 13.05 -24.63 26.60
CA CYS A 12 12.42 -23.63 25.72
C CYS A 12 13.41 -23.00 24.72
N ALA A 13 14.70 -22.94 25.09
CA ALA A 13 15.77 -22.49 24.22
C ALA A 13 15.95 -23.38 22.96
N ASP A 14 15.84 -24.71 23.10
CA ASP A 14 15.96 -25.61 21.95
C ASP A 14 14.76 -25.50 21.01
N ARG A 15 13.55 -25.24 21.52
CA ARG A 15 12.38 -24.95 20.68
C ARG A 15 12.56 -23.65 19.89
N LEU A 16 13.12 -22.61 20.52
CA LEU A 16 13.40 -21.35 19.82
C LEU A 16 14.43 -21.53 18.71
N ARG A 17 15.52 -22.28 18.97
CA ARG A 17 16.54 -22.60 17.95
C ARG A 17 15.94 -23.38 16.78
N HIS A 18 15.06 -24.35 17.06
CA HIS A 18 14.37 -25.10 16.02
C HIS A 18 13.50 -24.18 15.14
N HIS A 19 12.73 -23.27 15.74
CA HIS A 19 11.88 -22.32 15.00
C HIS A 19 12.68 -21.34 14.15
N LEU A 20 13.85 -20.89 14.63
CA LEU A 20 14.75 -20.04 13.86
C LEU A 20 15.37 -20.80 12.69
N ALA A 21 15.78 -22.06 12.90
CA ALA A 21 16.32 -22.91 11.85
C ALA A 21 15.27 -23.20 10.76
N GLU A 22 13.99 -23.37 11.12
CA GLU A 22 12.91 -23.51 10.15
C GLU A 22 12.68 -22.24 9.32
N ARG A 23 12.73 -21.05 9.95
CA ARG A 23 12.60 -19.77 9.23
C ARG A 23 13.82 -19.43 8.37
N GLN A 24 14.99 -19.92 8.78
CA GLN A 24 16.22 -19.77 8.03
C GLN A 24 16.39 -20.79 6.92
N ARG A 25 15.49 -21.75 6.73
CA ARG A 25 15.41 -22.47 5.46
C ARG A 25 14.73 -21.54 4.48
N PRO A 26 15.49 -20.74 3.71
CA PRO A 26 14.89 -19.93 2.69
C PRO A 26 14.35 -20.97 1.71
N GLY A 27 13.04 -20.98 1.50
CA GLY A 27 12.47 -21.74 0.40
C GLY A 27 13.38 -21.45 -0.80
N ALA A 28 13.90 -22.51 -1.43
CA ALA A 28 14.73 -22.40 -2.61
C ALA A 28 13.84 -21.90 -3.75
N ASP A 29 13.33 -20.68 -3.62
CA ASP A 29 12.46 -20.04 -4.57
C ASP A 29 13.34 -19.77 -5.79
N PRO A 30 13.07 -20.44 -6.93
CA PRO A 30 13.86 -20.27 -8.14
C PRO A 30 13.86 -18.81 -8.61
N ALA A 31 12.84 -18.03 -8.23
CA ALA A 31 12.73 -16.61 -8.49
C ALA A 31 13.86 -15.78 -7.84
N GLY A 32 14.32 -16.14 -6.64
CA GLY A 32 15.39 -15.41 -5.95
C GLY A 32 16.75 -15.52 -6.65
N LYS A 33 17.04 -16.70 -7.24
CA LYS A 33 18.28 -16.92 -8.02
C LYS A 33 18.31 -16.08 -9.29
N LEU A 34 17.18 -16.01 -10.02
CA LEU A 34 17.08 -15.18 -11.21
C LEU A 34 17.29 -13.70 -10.89
N PHE A 35 16.75 -13.22 -9.76
CA PHE A 35 16.95 -11.84 -9.34
C PHE A 35 18.43 -11.52 -9.06
N LEU A 36 19.14 -12.38 -8.33
CA LEU A 36 20.57 -12.20 -8.07
C LEU A 36 21.42 -12.29 -9.35
N GLN A 37 21.08 -13.20 -10.26
CA GLN A 37 21.77 -13.33 -11.54
C GLN A 37 21.56 -12.09 -12.43
N LEU A 38 20.34 -11.53 -12.42
CA LEU A 38 20.01 -10.32 -13.19
C LEU A 38 20.70 -9.08 -12.61
N LEU A 39 20.81 -8.96 -11.28
CA LEU A 39 21.64 -7.92 -10.64
C LEU A 39 23.12 -8.07 -10.99
N GLY A 40 23.65 -9.29 -10.99
CA GLY A 40 25.04 -9.56 -11.36
C GLY A 40 25.35 -9.14 -12.80
N LEU A 41 24.48 -9.50 -13.74
CA LEU A 41 24.61 -9.09 -15.15
C LEU A 41 24.50 -7.58 -15.32
N LEU A 42 23.56 -6.93 -14.63
CA LEU A 42 23.42 -5.47 -14.68
C LEU A 42 24.67 -4.76 -14.14
N SER A 43 25.24 -5.26 -13.05
CA SER A 43 26.48 -4.73 -12.49
C SER A 43 27.68 -4.89 -13.43
N GLY A 44 27.77 -6.04 -14.12
CA GLY A 44 28.81 -6.26 -15.14
C GLY A 44 28.66 -5.35 -16.34
N ALA A 45 27.43 -5.17 -16.83
CA ALA A 45 27.13 -4.27 -17.94
C ALA A 45 27.45 -2.80 -17.62
N LEU A 46 27.18 -2.36 -16.38
CA LEU A 46 27.53 -1.02 -15.90
C LEU A 46 29.05 -0.79 -15.84
N ALA A 47 29.86 -1.83 -15.61
CA ALA A 47 31.32 -1.72 -15.60
C ALA A 47 31.94 -1.59 -17.00
N LEU A 48 31.21 -2.02 -18.05
CA LEU A 48 31.62 -1.92 -19.45
C LEU A 48 31.21 -0.59 -20.10
N LEU A 49 30.40 0.23 -19.43
CA LEU A 49 30.07 1.56 -19.94
C LEU A 49 31.28 2.50 -19.78
N PRO A 50 31.63 3.29 -20.82
CA PRO A 50 32.63 4.34 -20.68
C PRO A 50 32.18 5.32 -19.58
N PRO A 51 33.13 5.89 -18.81
CA PRO A 51 32.81 6.82 -17.73
C PRO A 51 32.01 7.99 -18.30
N LEU A 52 30.71 8.03 -18.00
CA LEU A 52 29.88 9.17 -18.33
C LEU A 52 30.42 10.39 -17.57
N PRO A 53 30.48 11.57 -18.20
CA PRO A 53 30.88 12.78 -17.51
C PRO A 53 29.99 12.97 -16.29
N ALA A 54 30.62 13.06 -15.13
CA ALA A 54 29.98 13.09 -13.82
C ALA A 54 28.94 14.22 -13.78
N VAL A 55 27.66 13.86 -13.92
CA VAL A 55 26.56 14.72 -13.54
C VAL A 55 26.55 14.68 -12.02
N TYR A 56 27.19 15.67 -11.40
CA TYR A 56 27.14 15.90 -9.97
C TYR A 56 25.70 16.23 -9.57
N VAL A 57 24.89 15.19 -9.37
CA VAL A 57 23.68 15.32 -8.57
C VAL A 57 24.17 15.37 -7.13
N ALA A 58 24.14 16.58 -6.56
CA ALA A 58 24.36 16.82 -5.15
C ALA A 58 23.24 16.14 -4.34
N TYR A 59 23.32 14.83 -4.19
CA TYR A 59 22.65 14.12 -3.12
C TYR A 59 23.34 14.56 -1.84
N GLY A 60 22.69 15.49 -1.13
CA GLY A 60 23.03 15.84 0.24
C GLY A 60 22.95 14.60 1.12
N SER A 61 24.04 13.85 1.16
CA SER A 61 24.33 12.84 2.16
C SER A 61 24.46 13.55 3.49
N ARG A 62 23.33 13.72 4.19
CA ARG A 62 23.35 13.99 5.62
C ARG A 62 23.77 12.70 6.28
N HIS A 63 25.08 12.53 6.37
CA HIS A 63 25.71 11.59 7.28
C HIS A 63 25.17 11.89 8.69
N SER A 64 24.31 10.99 9.19
CA SER A 64 24.04 10.88 10.62
C SER A 64 25.38 10.66 11.32
N ALA A 65 25.84 11.66 12.04
CA ALA A 65 26.93 11.53 12.98
C ALA A 65 26.53 10.47 14.02
N ALA A 66 27.19 9.32 13.94
CA ALA A 66 27.22 8.35 15.02
C ALA A 66 27.96 9.00 16.19
N GLY A 67 27.20 9.55 17.13
CA GLY A 67 27.72 9.95 18.43
C GLY A 67 28.11 8.72 19.25
N PRO A 68 29.21 8.74 20.03
CA PRO A 68 29.51 7.69 20.98
C PRO A 68 28.46 7.70 22.10
N VAL A 69 27.81 6.57 22.32
CA VAL A 69 26.89 6.36 23.46
C VAL A 69 27.73 6.16 24.72
N PRO A 70 27.60 7.01 25.77
CA PRO A 70 28.21 6.72 27.06
C PRO A 70 27.37 5.66 27.82
N SER A 71 28.01 4.54 28.13
CA SER A 71 27.54 3.60 29.17
C SER A 71 27.53 4.27 30.54
N ARG A 72 26.34 4.41 31.13
CA ARG A 72 26.07 4.68 32.55
C ARG A 72 24.60 4.33 32.78
N GLY A 73 24.15 3.59 33.77
CA GLY A 73 24.78 2.95 34.92
C GLY A 73 23.67 2.15 35.58
N ALA A 74 24.03 1.03 36.21
CA ALA A 74 23.13 0.22 37.00
C ALA A 74 22.50 1.07 38.12
N LEU A 75 21.18 0.94 38.29
CA LEU A 75 20.46 1.34 39.49
C LEU A 75 19.71 0.13 40.06
N PRO A 76 19.59 0.02 41.40
CA PRO A 76 19.35 -1.22 42.13
C PRO A 76 17.88 -1.67 42.09
N PRO A 77 17.61 -2.95 42.42
CA PRO A 77 16.24 -3.43 42.62
C PRO A 77 15.72 -2.91 43.96
N SER A 78 14.73 -2.02 43.93
CA SER A 78 13.93 -1.73 45.12
C SER A 78 12.90 -2.82 45.30
N ASP A 79 13.02 -3.51 46.43
CA ASP A 79 11.96 -4.26 47.09
C ASP A 79 10.71 -3.38 47.24
N GLN A 80 9.63 -3.75 46.57
CA GLN A 80 8.27 -3.41 46.98
C GLN A 80 7.39 -4.64 46.78
N CYS A 81 7.34 -5.40 47.87
CA CYS A 81 6.28 -6.33 48.20
C CYS A 81 5.01 -5.55 48.53
N ALA A 82 3.86 -6.19 48.27
CA ALA A 82 2.48 -5.73 48.44
C ALA A 82 1.96 -4.74 47.37
N ASP A 83 1.27 -5.28 46.36
CA ASP A 83 -0.21 -5.24 46.44
C ASP A 83 -0.83 -6.25 45.47
N LEU A 84 -1.61 -7.18 46.01
CA LEU A 84 -2.29 -8.27 45.32
C LEU A 84 -3.62 -7.78 44.70
N ASP A 85 -3.60 -6.60 44.07
CA ASP A 85 -4.74 -6.03 43.34
C ASP A 85 -4.37 -5.62 41.90
N ARG A 86 -3.18 -6.04 41.44
CA ARG A 86 -2.64 -5.72 40.11
C ARG A 86 -3.15 -6.63 39.00
N HIS A 87 -3.89 -7.70 39.33
CA HIS A 87 -4.36 -8.66 38.33
C HIS A 87 -5.63 -8.23 37.59
N HIS A 88 -6.30 -7.14 37.98
CA HIS A 88 -7.47 -6.62 37.26
C HIS A 88 -7.23 -5.36 36.44
N ALA A 89 -6.09 -4.67 36.63
CA ALA A 89 -5.75 -3.44 35.90
C ALA A 89 -5.06 -3.70 34.55
N GLU A 90 -4.37 -4.83 34.40
CA GLU A 90 -3.64 -5.17 33.16
C GLU A 90 -4.60 -5.56 32.01
N ASP A 91 -5.82 -6.04 32.32
CA ASP A 91 -6.84 -6.41 31.32
C ASP A 91 -7.71 -5.24 30.85
N ARG A 92 -7.66 -4.09 31.53
CA ARG A 92 -8.45 -2.91 31.12
C ARG A 92 -7.92 -2.24 29.86
N GLY A 93 -6.71 -2.59 29.44
CA GLY A 93 -6.08 -2.08 28.24
C GLY A 93 -5.86 -0.55 28.28
N PRO A 94 -4.97 -0.02 27.43
CA PRO A 94 -4.73 1.42 27.34
C PRO A 94 -5.98 2.25 27.01
N THR A 95 -7.03 1.59 26.52
CA THR A 95 -8.31 2.18 26.11
C THR A 95 -9.18 2.58 27.29
N ALA A 96 -9.24 1.78 28.37
CA ALA A 96 -10.10 2.11 29.52
C ALA A 96 -9.60 3.35 30.28
N TYR A 97 -8.28 3.52 30.40
CA TYR A 97 -7.69 4.69 31.05
C TYR A 97 -8.02 6.02 30.32
N ALA A 98 -8.12 5.98 28.98
CA ALA A 98 -8.46 7.15 28.18
C ALA A 98 -9.94 7.52 28.30
N MET A 99 -10.82 6.51 28.30
CA MET A 99 -12.27 6.69 28.47
C MET A 99 -12.61 7.22 29.88
N GLU A 100 -11.92 6.73 30.92
CA GLU A 100 -12.16 7.11 32.32
C GLU A 100 -11.73 8.55 32.64
N ARG A 101 -10.93 9.18 31.77
CA ARG A 101 -10.50 10.59 31.87
C ARG A 101 -11.36 11.56 31.04
N GLY A 102 -12.41 11.07 30.36
CA GLY A 102 -13.27 11.90 29.50
C GLY A 102 -12.56 12.44 28.27
N ILE A 103 -11.38 11.92 27.95
CA ILE A 103 -10.72 12.16 26.66
C ILE A 103 -11.46 11.22 25.70
N GLU A 104 -12.39 11.77 24.92
CA GLU A 104 -13.15 11.05 23.91
C GLU A 104 -12.52 11.30 22.53
N PRO A 105 -11.87 10.31 21.89
CA PRO A 105 -11.31 10.58 20.58
C PRO A 105 -11.43 9.40 19.62
N VAL A 106 -12.12 9.66 18.51
CA VAL A 106 -12.08 8.83 17.29
C VAL A 106 -10.63 8.69 16.75
N PHE A 107 -9.70 9.58 17.15
CA PHE A 107 -8.36 9.71 16.54
C PHE A 107 -7.13 9.57 17.45
N TYR A 108 -7.23 9.25 18.75
CA TYR A 108 -6.01 8.86 19.52
C TYR A 108 -5.43 7.50 19.08
N ARG A 109 -6.06 6.81 18.12
CA ARG A 109 -5.64 5.49 17.58
C ARG A 109 -4.67 5.58 16.38
N LEU A 110 -4.24 6.77 15.99
CA LEU A 110 -3.05 6.99 15.19
C LEU A 110 -2.03 7.57 16.16
N SER A 111 -1.19 6.71 16.73
CA SER A 111 -0.13 7.03 17.70
C SER A 111 0.55 8.38 17.43
N SER A 112 1.21 9.00 18.41
CA SER A 112 2.11 10.18 18.30
C SER A 112 3.20 10.13 17.20
N ARG A 113 3.21 9.09 16.36
CA ARG A 113 3.93 8.96 15.11
C ARG A 113 3.15 9.65 14.00
N ALA A 114 3.87 10.42 13.17
CA ALA A 114 3.33 11.07 11.98
C ALA A 114 2.35 10.17 11.20
N ALA A 115 1.25 10.78 10.74
CA ALA A 115 0.23 10.08 9.96
C ALA A 115 0.89 9.29 8.82
N PRO A 116 0.43 8.06 8.53
CA PRO A 116 1.04 7.25 7.48
C PRO A 116 1.02 8.00 6.15
N SER A 117 2.14 7.94 5.43
CA SER A 117 2.26 8.54 4.11
C SER A 117 1.27 7.88 3.14
N TRP A 118 0.84 8.63 2.13
CA TRP A 118 -0.10 8.12 1.12
C TRP A 118 0.39 6.82 0.47
N SER A 119 1.65 6.78 0.04
CA SER A 119 2.24 5.56 -0.54
C SER A 119 2.21 4.37 0.41
N LYS A 120 2.28 4.60 1.73
CA LYS A 120 2.17 3.53 2.72
C LYS A 120 0.74 3.01 2.81
N LEU A 121 -0.25 3.90 2.83
CA LEU A 121 -1.66 3.49 2.81
C LEU A 121 -2.00 2.67 1.56
N VAL A 122 -1.51 3.08 0.38
CA VAL A 122 -1.72 2.32 -0.86
C VAL A 122 -1.03 0.94 -0.82
N LYS A 123 0.14 0.83 -0.17
CA LYS A 123 0.78 -0.48 0.06
C LYS A 123 0.02 -1.33 1.08
N ASP A 124 -0.58 -0.71 2.09
CA ASP A 124 -1.36 -1.39 3.12
C ASP A 124 -2.74 -1.84 2.60
N LEU A 125 -3.28 -1.21 1.54
CA LEU A 125 -4.45 -1.68 0.80
C LEU A 125 -4.23 -3.06 0.18
N LYS A 126 -3.03 -3.35 -0.33
CA LYS A 126 -2.68 -4.66 -0.91
C LYS A 126 -2.61 -5.79 0.13
N ARG A 127 -2.46 -5.44 1.41
CA ARG A 127 -2.29 -6.42 2.49
C ARG A 127 -3.65 -6.74 3.10
N ARG A 128 -4.08 -7.99 3.00
CA ARG A 128 -5.38 -8.46 3.50
C ARG A 128 -5.70 -8.05 4.95
N GLN A 129 -4.70 -7.98 5.83
CA GLN A 129 -4.91 -7.65 7.24
C GLN A 129 -5.07 -6.15 7.52
N THR A 130 -4.54 -5.28 6.67
CA THR A 130 -4.53 -3.82 6.89
C THR A 130 -5.36 -3.07 5.86
N SER A 131 -5.96 -3.76 4.91
CA SER A 131 -6.71 -3.19 3.79
C SER A 131 -7.89 -2.35 4.27
N GLU A 132 -8.71 -2.87 5.18
CA GLU A 132 -9.87 -2.13 5.71
C GLU A 132 -9.45 -0.85 6.44
N ARG A 133 -8.40 -0.93 7.25
CA ARG A 133 -7.85 0.23 7.95
C ARG A 133 -7.29 1.26 6.99
N ALA A 134 -6.55 0.83 5.97
CA ALA A 134 -6.02 1.70 4.94
C ALA A 134 -7.14 2.36 4.14
N ARG A 135 -8.20 1.61 3.81
CA ARG A 135 -9.38 2.11 3.11
C ARG A 135 -10.06 3.24 3.87
N MET A 136 -10.33 3.06 5.17
CA MET A 136 -10.94 4.11 6.00
C MET A 136 -10.08 5.39 6.04
N LEU A 137 -8.76 5.25 6.15
CA LEU A 137 -7.85 6.40 6.20
C LEU A 137 -7.76 7.13 4.86
N ILE A 138 -7.86 6.41 3.75
CA ILE A 138 -7.87 7.00 2.41
C ILE A 138 -9.21 7.70 2.17
N GLU A 139 -10.34 7.06 2.51
CA GLU A 139 -11.69 7.65 2.37
C GLU A 139 -11.82 8.94 3.20
N TYR A 140 -11.14 9.04 4.35
CA TYR A 140 -11.12 10.28 5.15
C TYR A 140 -10.34 11.43 4.49
N ARG A 141 -9.27 11.12 3.75
CA ARG A 141 -8.42 12.12 3.10
C ARG A 141 -8.97 12.62 1.76
N VAL A 142 -9.87 11.85 1.17
CA VAL A 142 -10.46 12.13 -0.14
C VAL A 142 -11.83 12.80 0.09
N PRO A 143 -12.16 13.89 -0.62
CA PRO A 143 -13.46 14.53 -0.49
C PRO A 143 -14.59 13.57 -0.90
N ALA A 144 -15.76 13.70 -0.26
CA ALA A 144 -16.90 12.78 -0.43
C ALA A 144 -17.31 12.57 -1.90
N GLU A 145 -17.22 13.62 -2.74
CA GLU A 145 -17.49 13.58 -4.18
C GLU A 145 -16.59 12.56 -4.92
N ALA A 146 -15.34 12.40 -4.50
CA ALA A 146 -14.38 11.51 -5.14
C ALA A 146 -14.34 10.11 -4.52
N VAL A 147 -15.15 9.82 -3.49
CA VAL A 147 -15.15 8.51 -2.80
C VAL A 147 -15.64 7.39 -3.71
N ASP A 148 -16.63 7.64 -4.57
CA ASP A 148 -17.16 6.61 -5.48
C ASP A 148 -16.15 6.24 -6.57
N TRP A 149 -15.46 7.25 -7.12
CA TRP A 149 -14.32 7.03 -8.01
C TRP A 149 -13.22 6.22 -7.33
N LEU A 150 -12.85 6.60 -6.10
CA LEU A 150 -11.84 5.88 -5.31
C LEU A 150 -12.23 4.41 -5.10
N ARG A 151 -13.48 4.13 -4.72
CA ARG A 151 -13.98 2.76 -4.51
C ARG A 151 -13.95 1.95 -5.79
N HIS A 152 -14.27 2.57 -6.92
CA HIS A 152 -14.15 1.95 -8.24
C HIS A 152 -12.69 1.57 -8.56
N ILE A 153 -11.74 2.50 -8.35
CA ILE A 153 -10.32 2.24 -8.58
C ILE A 153 -9.77 1.14 -7.65
N ILE A 154 -10.18 1.13 -6.38
CA ILE A 154 -9.82 0.06 -5.43
C ILE A 154 -10.38 -1.29 -5.90
N GLY A 155 -11.61 -1.32 -6.41
CA GLY A 155 -12.22 -2.53 -6.97
C GLY A 155 -11.53 -3.03 -8.26
N LEU A 156 -10.97 -2.12 -9.05
CA LEU A 156 -10.14 -2.44 -10.22
C LEU A 156 -8.69 -2.80 -9.86
N GLU A 157 -8.32 -2.72 -8.58
CA GLU A 157 -6.97 -2.92 -8.10
C GLU A 157 -5.90 -2.05 -8.81
N ASP A 158 -6.28 -0.87 -9.31
CA ASP A 158 -5.34 0.02 -9.99
C ASP A 158 -4.55 0.87 -8.99
N TRP A 159 -3.60 0.19 -8.36
CA TRP A 159 -2.70 0.78 -7.37
C TRP A 159 -1.75 1.82 -7.96
N GLN A 160 -1.46 1.75 -9.26
CA GLN A 160 -0.54 2.71 -9.89
C GLN A 160 -1.20 4.09 -10.00
N SER A 161 -2.47 4.14 -10.38
CA SER A 161 -3.25 5.38 -10.41
C SER A 161 -3.32 6.03 -9.02
N LEU A 162 -3.58 5.23 -7.98
CA LEU A 162 -3.54 5.73 -6.60
C LEU A 162 -2.14 6.19 -6.18
N LEU A 163 -1.08 5.49 -6.54
CA LEU A 163 0.29 5.92 -6.22
C LEU A 163 0.70 7.22 -6.93
N ARG A 164 0.22 7.45 -8.16
CA ARG A 164 0.46 8.70 -8.91
C ARG A 164 -0.21 9.89 -8.23
N LEU A 165 -1.37 9.69 -7.63
CA LEU A 165 -2.13 10.74 -6.95
C LEU A 165 -1.39 11.37 -5.78
N GLY A 166 -0.65 10.57 -5.01
CA GLY A 166 0.10 11.03 -3.83
C GLY A 166 1.61 10.89 -3.96
N ARG A 167 2.15 11.06 -5.18
CA ARG A 167 3.60 11.08 -5.40
C ARG A 167 4.21 12.36 -4.79
N ASP A 168 5.46 12.26 -4.35
CA ASP A 168 6.32 13.40 -3.98
C ASP A 168 5.92 14.22 -2.75
N GLY A 169 5.40 13.55 -1.70
CA GLY A 169 5.09 14.23 -0.44
C GLY A 169 3.95 15.24 -0.58
N ALA A 170 3.08 15.03 -1.58
CA ALA A 170 1.87 15.80 -1.79
C ALA A 170 1.11 15.96 -0.47
N ASN A 171 0.76 17.20 -0.16
CA ASN A 171 -0.03 17.49 1.03
C ASN A 171 -1.46 16.95 0.84
N GLU A 172 -2.20 16.82 1.94
CA GLU A 172 -3.56 16.26 1.91
C GLU A 172 -4.49 17.07 0.97
N ASN A 173 -4.31 18.38 0.90
CA ASN A 173 -5.09 19.26 0.02
C ASN A 173 -4.83 19.02 -1.47
N GLN A 174 -3.58 18.75 -1.87
CA GLN A 174 -3.20 18.43 -3.25
C GLN A 174 -3.76 17.07 -3.66
N ILE A 175 -3.70 16.09 -2.75
CA ILE A 175 -4.30 14.77 -2.96
C ILE A 175 -5.82 14.92 -3.15
N ALA A 176 -6.48 15.70 -2.29
CA ALA A 176 -7.92 15.96 -2.40
C ALA A 176 -8.29 16.65 -3.73
N ALA A 177 -7.55 17.69 -4.13
CA ALA A 177 -7.79 18.41 -5.38
C ALA A 177 -7.57 17.52 -6.61
N ALA A 178 -6.50 16.72 -6.63
CA ALA A 178 -6.23 15.78 -7.72
C ALA A 178 -7.30 14.68 -7.79
N ALA A 179 -7.79 14.20 -6.63
CA ALA A 179 -8.85 13.20 -6.57
C ALA A 179 -10.15 13.73 -7.21
N LEU A 180 -10.50 15.00 -6.96
CA LEU A 180 -11.67 15.64 -7.57
C LEU A 180 -11.55 15.76 -9.09
N VAL A 181 -10.37 16.13 -9.59
CA VAL A 181 -10.14 16.24 -11.04
C VAL A 181 -10.33 14.88 -11.72
N GLU A 182 -9.78 13.82 -11.15
CA GLU A 182 -9.93 12.46 -11.68
C GLU A 182 -11.36 11.93 -11.52
N ALA A 183 -12.02 12.21 -10.40
CA ALA A 183 -13.42 11.85 -10.20
C ALA A 183 -14.33 12.48 -11.25
N ARG A 184 -14.17 13.78 -11.52
CA ARG A 184 -14.93 14.48 -12.58
C ARG A 184 -14.63 13.92 -13.98
N ARG A 185 -13.37 13.58 -14.27
CA ARG A 185 -13.00 12.91 -15.52
C ARG A 185 -13.68 11.55 -15.67
N TRP A 186 -13.77 10.79 -14.60
CA TRP A 186 -14.46 9.50 -14.59
C TRP A 186 -15.98 9.66 -14.72
N GLU A 187 -16.59 10.64 -14.06
CA GLU A 187 -18.02 10.95 -14.20
C GLU A 187 -18.37 11.37 -15.63
N THR A 188 -17.56 12.24 -16.24
CA THR A 188 -17.75 12.63 -17.65
C THR A 188 -17.55 11.46 -18.62
N ALA A 189 -16.61 10.56 -18.33
CA ALA A 189 -16.44 9.33 -19.11
C ALA A 189 -17.65 8.39 -18.99
N LYS A 190 -18.26 8.30 -17.80
CA LYS A 190 -19.51 7.54 -17.58
C LYS A 190 -20.73 8.16 -18.25
N ALA A 191 -20.82 9.49 -18.22
CA ALA A 191 -21.94 10.25 -18.77
C ALA A 191 -21.94 10.30 -20.31
N LYS A 192 -20.91 9.77 -20.96
CA LYS A 192 -20.88 9.52 -22.40
C LYS A 192 -21.24 8.06 -22.67
N PRO A 193 -22.53 7.66 -22.58
CA PRO A 193 -22.93 6.38 -23.13
C PRO A 193 -22.61 6.43 -24.62
N SER A 194 -21.79 5.48 -25.06
CA SER A 194 -21.63 5.17 -26.47
C SER A 194 -23.00 4.77 -27.00
N ASP A 195 -23.72 5.70 -27.64
CA ASP A 195 -24.75 5.33 -28.61
C ASP A 195 -24.01 4.61 -29.75
N PRO A 196 -24.25 3.30 -29.97
CA PRO A 196 -23.87 2.71 -31.24
C PRO A 196 -24.84 3.31 -32.26
N ALA A 197 -24.37 4.24 -33.08
CA ALA A 197 -25.03 4.52 -34.34
C ALA A 197 -25.11 3.18 -35.10
N PRO A 198 -26.30 2.61 -35.37
CA PRO A 198 -26.36 1.45 -36.23
C PRO A 198 -25.90 1.86 -37.64
N PRO A 199 -25.07 1.04 -38.31
CA PRO A 199 -24.80 1.25 -39.73
C PRO A 199 -26.11 1.04 -40.47
N SER A 200 -26.70 2.11 -40.98
CA SER A 200 -27.73 2.01 -42.01
C SER A 200 -27.00 2.00 -43.35
N ASP A 201 -26.31 0.90 -43.63
CA ASP A 201 -26.02 0.47 -44.99
C ASP A 201 -27.36 0.04 -45.61
N GLY A 202 -28.01 1.00 -46.28
CA GLY A 202 -29.05 0.70 -47.26
C GLY A 202 -28.38 0.65 -48.62
N GLU A 203 -27.98 -0.56 -49.00
CA GLU A 203 -27.52 -0.93 -50.33
C GLU A 203 -28.41 -0.33 -51.44
N ASP A 204 -27.72 0.20 -52.44
CA ASP A 204 -28.17 0.40 -53.80
C ASP A 204 -28.20 -0.96 -54.52
N PRO A 205 -29.36 -1.44 -55.01
CA PRO A 205 -29.41 -2.42 -56.07
C PRO A 205 -29.98 -1.77 -57.33
N GLY A 206 -29.13 -1.73 -58.36
CA GLY A 206 -29.45 -1.15 -59.65
C GLY A 206 -30.61 -1.83 -60.40
N THR A 207 -31.00 -1.12 -61.46
CA THR A 207 -31.65 -1.60 -62.69
C THR A 207 -33.03 -2.27 -62.57
N ALA A 208 -34.07 -1.47 -62.83
CA ALA A 208 -35.17 -1.87 -63.71
C ALA A 208 -35.75 -0.64 -64.43
N SER A 209 -36.06 -0.86 -65.69
CA SER A 209 -36.44 0.08 -66.73
C SER A 209 -37.76 0.83 -66.54
N ASP A 210 -37.93 1.78 -67.47
CA ASP A 210 -39.16 2.15 -68.18
C ASP A 210 -40.09 3.22 -67.60
N ASP A 211 -40.20 4.28 -68.41
CA ASP A 211 -41.42 4.93 -68.89
C ASP A 211 -42.54 5.20 -67.88
N LEU A 212 -42.82 6.50 -67.66
CA LEU A 212 -44.16 7.08 -67.89
C LEU A 212 -44.15 8.61 -67.66
N LYS A 213 -44.11 9.32 -68.79
CA LYS A 213 -44.85 10.56 -69.15
C LYS A 213 -45.78 11.18 -68.07
N PRO A 214 -45.75 12.51 -67.93
CA PRO A 214 -46.97 13.31 -68.00
C PRO A 214 -46.76 14.50 -68.96
N LYS A 215 -47.33 14.49 -70.17
CA LYS A 215 -48.67 15.03 -70.47
C LYS A 215 -48.97 16.30 -69.67
N GLY A 216 -48.67 17.45 -70.27
CA GLY A 216 -49.16 18.74 -69.79
C GLY A 216 -50.69 18.84 -69.85
N PRO A 217 -51.23 19.93 -69.30
CA PRO A 217 -52.40 20.55 -69.92
C PRO A 217 -52.30 22.08 -70.00
N VAL A 218 -52.66 22.56 -71.20
CA VAL A 218 -53.34 23.84 -71.53
C VAL A 218 -52.50 25.11 -71.47
#